data_AF-A0A8J8GHL7-F1
#
_entry.id   AF-A0A8J8GHL7-F1
#
_cell.length_a   1.000
_cell.length_b   1.000
_cell.length_c   1.000
_cell.angle_alpha   90.00
_cell.angle_beta   90.00
_cell.angle_gamma   90.00
#
_symmetry.space_group_name_H-M   'P 1'
#
loop_
_entity.id
_entity.type
_entity.pdbx_description
1 polymer ?
#
loop_
_entity_poly.entity_id
_entity_poly.type
_entity_poly.pdbx_seq_one_letter_code
_entity_poly.pdbx_strand_id
1 'polypeptide(L)'
;MSEVESAAALDRTGPNTVSGLLAIANETEFVLEVCSEEVGDHGLREQFETLREETNGVLEEAEYREKAFEELQYMIDRYPSVVNHFLELEPVPNELRNDLDWRDRLEITRLELDPYFDLHDEHIRIETLDEVLRLRYEQEIDTVLDERAGVERSYYPESFWWRHPSKVDEELDSSSNGA
;
A
#
# COMPACT_ATOMS: atom_id res chain seq x y z
N MET A 1 -33.06 -27.56 20.96
CA MET A 1 -31.77 -27.76 20.27
C MET A 1 -31.45 -26.45 19.60
N SER A 2 -30.31 -25.90 20.00
CA SER A 2 -30.00 -24.48 20.13
C SER A 2 -29.44 -23.88 18.85
N GLU A 3 -29.73 -22.60 18.66
CA GLU A 3 -29.28 -21.67 17.61
C GLU A 3 -27.76 -21.41 17.65
N VAL A 4 -26.92 -22.39 17.27
CA VAL A 4 -25.45 -22.23 17.34
C VAL A 4 -24.74 -22.47 16.00
N GLU A 5 -25.44 -22.81 14.92
CA GLU A 5 -24.78 -23.09 13.62
C GLU A 5 -24.90 -21.96 12.58
N SER A 6 -25.17 -20.73 12.99
CA SER A 6 -25.25 -19.57 12.09
C SER A 6 -24.25 -18.46 12.40
N ALA A 7 -23.08 -18.81 12.93
CA ALA A 7 -21.97 -17.88 13.20
C ALA A 7 -20.71 -18.16 12.36
N ALA A 8 -20.79 -19.00 11.33
CA ALA A 8 -19.64 -19.46 10.55
C ALA A 8 -19.45 -18.77 9.18
N ALA A 9 -20.16 -17.67 8.89
CA ALA A 9 -20.13 -17.07 7.55
C ALA A 9 -20.21 -15.54 7.54
N LEU A 10 -19.45 -14.87 8.42
CA LEU A 10 -19.25 -13.43 8.31
C LEU A 10 -17.76 -13.11 8.11
N ASP A 11 -17.45 -12.87 6.84
CA ASP A 11 -16.59 -11.81 6.34
C ASP A 11 -15.13 -11.78 6.82
N ARG A 12 -14.27 -12.50 6.08
CA ARG A 12 -12.80 -12.48 6.24
C ARG A 12 -12.12 -11.41 5.39
N THR A 13 -12.85 -10.44 4.85
CA THR A 13 -12.31 -9.42 3.92
C THR A 13 -12.88 -8.01 4.13
N GLY A 14 -13.61 -7.78 5.22
CA GLY A 14 -14.16 -6.46 5.54
C GLY A 14 -13.21 -5.62 6.42
N PRO A 15 -13.31 -4.27 6.37
CA PRO A 15 -12.54 -3.31 7.19
C PRO A 15 -12.79 -3.39 8.71
N ASN A 16 -13.39 -4.47 9.20
CA ASN A 16 -13.75 -4.71 10.60
C ASN A 16 -12.85 -5.77 11.28
N THR A 17 -11.79 -6.23 10.61
CA THR A 17 -10.75 -7.04 11.26
C THR A 17 -9.72 -6.13 11.90
N VAL A 18 -9.10 -6.61 12.99
CA VAL A 18 -7.96 -5.92 13.64
C VAL A 18 -6.90 -5.56 12.59
N SER A 19 -6.63 -6.44 11.62
CA SER A 19 -5.74 -6.17 10.47
C SER A 19 -6.19 -5.00 9.58
N GLY A 20 -7.49 -4.82 9.34
CA GLY A 20 -8.01 -3.71 8.53
C GLY A 20 -7.92 -2.35 9.25
N LEU A 21 -8.17 -2.33 10.56
CA LEU A 21 -8.01 -1.14 11.39
C LEU A 21 -6.52 -0.79 11.59
N LEU A 22 -5.65 -1.79 11.71
CA LEU A 22 -4.19 -1.61 11.71
C LEU A 22 -3.71 -1.00 10.39
N ALA A 23 -4.12 -1.56 9.25
CA ALA A 23 -3.70 -1.05 7.94
C ALA A 23 -4.08 0.42 7.74
N ILE A 24 -5.28 0.82 8.19
CA ILE A 24 -5.72 2.23 8.12
C ILE A 24 -4.94 3.09 9.11
N ALA A 25 -4.70 2.63 10.35
CA ALA A 25 -3.91 3.37 11.34
C ALA A 25 -2.48 3.61 10.82
N ASN A 26 -1.84 2.62 10.21
CA ASN A 26 -0.46 2.70 9.75
C ASN A 26 -0.34 3.55 8.50
N GLU A 27 -1.28 3.42 7.56
CA GLU A 27 -1.36 4.30 6.39
C GLU A 27 -1.56 5.76 6.83
N THR A 28 -2.32 5.99 7.89
CA THR A 28 -2.55 7.36 8.40
C THR A 28 -1.36 7.87 9.24
N GLU A 29 -0.70 7.04 10.06
CA GLU A 29 0.53 7.41 10.80
C GLU A 29 1.64 7.78 9.82
N PHE A 30 1.87 6.95 8.81
CA PHE A 30 2.88 7.19 7.78
C PHE A 30 2.62 8.48 7.01
N VAL A 31 1.38 8.72 6.55
CA VAL A 31 1.01 9.98 5.89
C VAL A 31 1.26 11.18 6.81
N LEU A 32 1.11 11.03 8.12
CA LEU A 32 1.36 12.10 9.07
C LEU A 32 2.79 12.21 9.57
N GLU A 33 3.58 11.16 9.59
CA GLU A 33 4.97 11.23 10.04
C GLU A 33 5.89 11.59 8.88
N VAL A 34 5.62 11.01 7.71
CA VAL A 34 6.45 11.15 6.52
C VAL A 34 5.97 12.26 5.59
N CYS A 35 4.65 12.50 5.50
CA CYS A 35 4.11 13.53 4.59
C CYS A 35 3.69 14.84 5.31
N SER A 36 3.68 14.90 6.66
CA SER A 36 3.25 16.13 7.36
C SER A 36 4.27 17.28 7.40
N GLU A 37 5.55 17.03 7.10
CA GLU A 37 6.51 18.13 6.91
C GLU A 37 6.11 19.01 5.71
N GLU A 38 5.35 18.49 4.74
CA GLU A 38 4.89 19.24 3.57
C GLU A 38 3.38 19.60 3.58
N VAL A 39 2.52 18.79 4.21
CA VAL A 39 1.05 18.93 4.01
C VAL A 39 0.35 19.82 5.04
N GLY A 40 0.90 20.02 6.24
CA GLY A 40 0.34 20.98 7.22
C GLY A 40 -1.15 20.79 7.58
N ASP A 41 -1.72 19.59 7.38
CA ASP A 41 -3.14 19.33 7.56
C ASP A 41 -3.45 18.80 8.95
N HIS A 42 -3.83 19.71 9.84
CA HIS A 42 -4.25 19.43 11.21
C HIS A 42 -5.46 18.46 11.30
N GLY A 43 -6.31 18.38 10.27
CA GLY A 43 -7.50 17.53 10.27
C GLY A 43 -7.20 16.04 10.08
N LEU A 44 -6.17 15.70 9.30
CA LEU A 44 -5.67 14.33 9.17
C LEU A 44 -5.01 13.88 10.48
N ARG A 45 -4.29 14.78 11.15
CA ARG A 45 -3.60 14.50 12.42
C ARG A 45 -4.55 14.14 13.55
N GLU A 46 -5.65 14.88 13.67
CA GLU A 46 -6.69 14.61 14.68
C GLU A 46 -7.45 13.30 14.39
N GLN A 47 -7.71 13.00 13.10
CA GLN A 47 -8.32 11.72 12.71
C GLN A 47 -7.41 10.53 13.01
N PHE A 48 -6.10 10.66 12.77
CA PHE A 48 -5.13 9.65 13.14
C PHE A 48 -5.01 9.45 14.64
N GLU A 49 -4.87 10.55 15.41
CA GLU A 49 -4.80 10.46 16.87
C GLU A 49 -6.05 9.77 17.42
N THR A 50 -7.22 10.05 16.86
CA THR A 50 -8.48 9.35 17.20
C THR A 50 -8.43 7.87 16.81
N LEU A 51 -8.04 7.54 15.57
CA LEU A 51 -7.99 6.15 15.09
C LEU A 51 -6.96 5.32 15.87
N ARG A 52 -5.85 5.94 16.24
CA ARG A 52 -4.78 5.38 17.06
C ARG A 52 -5.24 5.19 18.49
N GLU A 53 -5.95 6.15 19.08
CA GLU A 53 -6.57 5.98 20.40
C GLU A 53 -7.62 4.84 20.40
N GLU A 54 -8.37 4.69 19.32
CA GLU A 54 -9.32 3.60 19.13
C GLU A 54 -8.64 2.23 18.95
N THR A 55 -7.43 2.18 18.38
CA THR A 55 -6.65 0.95 18.19
C THR A 55 -5.65 0.64 19.32
N ASN A 56 -5.19 1.62 20.11
CA ASN A 56 -4.21 1.51 21.19
C ASN A 56 -4.66 0.69 22.42
N GLY A 57 -5.79 -0.01 22.34
CA GLY A 57 -6.29 -0.88 23.40
C GLY A 57 -6.37 -2.37 23.05
N VAL A 58 -5.98 -2.76 21.83
CA VAL A 58 -6.29 -4.11 21.32
C VAL A 58 -5.13 -5.10 21.48
N LEU A 59 -3.87 -4.65 21.43
CA LEU A 59 -2.67 -5.51 21.46
C LEU A 59 -1.51 -4.82 22.20
N GLU A 60 -0.70 -5.61 22.91
CA GLU A 60 0.61 -5.14 23.39
C GLU A 60 1.53 -4.86 22.20
N GLU A 61 2.43 -3.88 22.32
CA GLU A 61 3.29 -3.39 21.22
C GLU A 61 4.10 -4.50 20.51
N ALA A 62 4.51 -5.53 21.24
CA ALA A 62 5.18 -6.69 20.67
C ALA A 62 4.25 -7.60 19.86
N GLU A 63 3.03 -7.86 20.36
CA GLU A 63 2.02 -8.67 19.68
C GLU A 63 1.50 -7.97 18.41
N TYR A 64 1.41 -6.64 18.47
CA TYR A 64 1.14 -5.79 17.31
C TYR A 64 2.18 -6.00 16.20
N ARG A 65 3.47 -5.90 16.55
CA ARG A 65 4.58 -6.04 15.59
C ARG A 65 4.62 -7.42 14.94
N GLU A 66 4.39 -8.48 15.71
CA GLU A 66 4.33 -9.84 15.18
C GLU A 66 3.19 -9.99 14.15
N LYS A 67 1.99 -9.47 14.44
CA LYS A 67 0.86 -9.52 13.50
C LYS A 67 1.08 -8.66 12.26
N ALA A 68 1.69 -7.49 12.41
CA ALA A 68 2.05 -6.65 11.28
C ALA A 68 3.09 -7.36 10.38
N PHE A 69 4.04 -8.10 10.96
CA PHE A 69 4.98 -8.91 10.19
C PHE A 69 4.29 -10.08 9.46
N GLU A 70 3.36 -10.78 10.11
CA GLU A 70 2.52 -11.80 9.45
C GLU A 70 1.71 -11.21 8.28
N GLU A 71 1.15 -10.02 8.45
CA GLU A 71 0.42 -9.31 7.39
C GLU A 71 1.34 -8.89 6.25
N LEU A 72 2.56 -8.41 6.54
CA LEU A 72 3.56 -8.09 5.53
C LEU A 72 3.88 -9.33 4.68
N GLN A 73 4.13 -10.48 5.32
CA GLN A 73 4.40 -11.73 4.61
C GLN A 73 3.21 -12.17 3.76
N TYR A 74 1.99 -12.08 4.30
CA TYR A 74 0.77 -12.35 3.54
C TYR A 74 0.66 -11.43 2.32
N MET A 75 0.94 -10.13 2.48
CA MET A 75 0.94 -9.20 1.38
C MET A 75 1.97 -9.62 0.33
N ILE A 76 3.24 -9.77 0.67
CA ILE A 76 4.30 -10.15 -0.28
C ILE A 76 3.95 -11.44 -1.04
N ASP A 77 3.35 -12.44 -0.38
CA ASP A 77 2.90 -13.68 -1.03
C ASP A 77 1.75 -13.48 -2.03
N ARG A 78 0.93 -12.44 -1.83
CA ARG A 78 -0.17 -12.04 -2.72
C ARG A 78 0.27 -11.06 -3.81
N TYR A 79 1.38 -10.35 -3.65
CA TYR A 79 1.85 -9.33 -4.60
C TYR A 79 2.01 -9.85 -6.03
N PRO A 80 2.54 -11.08 -6.28
CA PRO A 80 2.59 -11.63 -7.63
C PRO A 80 1.22 -11.73 -8.32
N SER A 81 0.13 -11.93 -7.55
CA SER A 81 -1.23 -11.95 -8.11
C SER A 81 -1.68 -10.55 -8.55
N VAL A 82 -1.31 -9.52 -7.81
CA VAL A 82 -1.60 -8.11 -8.13
C VAL A 82 -0.81 -7.71 -9.37
N VAL A 83 0.49 -8.01 -9.41
CA VAL A 83 1.32 -7.82 -10.60
C VAL A 83 0.75 -8.60 -11.79
N ASN A 84 0.31 -9.85 -11.59
CA ASN A 84 -0.31 -10.63 -12.66
C ASN A 84 -1.64 -10.06 -13.14
N HIS A 85 -2.49 -9.48 -12.28
CA HIS A 85 -3.70 -8.78 -12.74
C HIS A 85 -3.34 -7.59 -13.63
N PHE A 86 -2.26 -6.90 -13.28
CA PHE A 86 -1.71 -5.82 -14.09
C PHE A 86 -1.14 -6.32 -15.45
N LEU A 87 -0.68 -7.59 -15.51
CA LEU A 87 -0.12 -8.24 -16.70
C LEU A 87 -1.17 -8.99 -17.56
N GLU A 88 -2.25 -9.51 -16.97
CA GLU A 88 -3.20 -10.40 -17.64
C GLU A 88 -4.66 -9.94 -17.47
N LEU A 89 -5.28 -9.56 -18.60
CA LEU A 89 -6.70 -9.75 -18.96
C LEU A 89 -7.78 -8.78 -18.46
N GLU A 90 -7.51 -7.83 -17.57
CA GLU A 90 -8.46 -6.72 -17.30
C GLU A 90 -7.95 -5.39 -17.87
N PRO A 91 -8.84 -4.50 -18.37
CA PRO A 91 -8.43 -3.14 -18.72
C PRO A 91 -7.81 -2.48 -17.49
N VAL A 92 -6.57 -2.01 -17.63
CA VAL A 92 -5.78 -1.31 -16.60
C VAL A 92 -6.61 -0.36 -15.72
N PRO A 93 -7.58 0.43 -16.23
CA PRO A 93 -8.34 1.37 -15.39
C PRO A 93 -9.15 0.76 -14.24
N ASN A 94 -9.60 -0.50 -14.34
CA ASN A 94 -10.55 -1.04 -13.36
C ASN A 94 -9.90 -1.37 -12.00
N GLU A 95 -8.65 -1.84 -12.01
CA GLU A 95 -7.96 -2.30 -10.81
C GLU A 95 -6.72 -1.46 -10.46
N LEU A 96 -6.24 -0.59 -11.36
CA LEU A 96 -5.03 0.23 -11.15
C LEU A 96 -5.02 0.94 -9.79
N ARG A 97 -6.13 1.58 -9.41
CA ARG A 97 -6.19 2.26 -8.11
C ARG A 97 -6.05 1.28 -6.94
N ASN A 98 -6.74 0.15 -6.99
CA ASN A 98 -6.70 -0.85 -5.93
C ASN A 98 -5.31 -1.49 -5.82
N ASP A 99 -4.68 -1.78 -6.96
CA ASP A 99 -3.33 -2.36 -7.04
C ASP A 99 -2.29 -1.42 -6.43
N LEU A 100 -2.39 -0.12 -6.72
CA LEU A 100 -1.48 0.88 -6.15
C LEU A 100 -1.76 1.19 -4.68
N ASP A 101 -3.04 1.21 -4.27
CA ASP A 101 -3.41 1.35 -2.85
C ASP A 101 -2.89 0.15 -2.04
N TRP A 102 -2.91 -1.04 -2.65
CA TRP A 102 -2.34 -2.24 -2.05
C TRP A 102 -0.80 -2.18 -2.00
N ARG A 103 -0.15 -1.65 -3.03
CA ARG A 103 1.30 -1.41 -3.03
C ARG A 103 1.75 -0.40 -1.97
N ASP A 104 0.97 0.66 -1.74
CA ASP A 104 1.22 1.63 -0.66
C ASP A 104 1.23 0.92 0.70
N ARG A 105 0.20 0.11 0.98
CA ARG A 105 0.08 -0.61 2.27
C ARG A 105 1.26 -1.54 2.52
N LEU A 106 1.72 -2.23 1.47
CA LEU A 106 2.90 -3.08 1.56
C LEU A 106 4.15 -2.25 1.92
N GLU A 107 4.36 -1.10 1.27
CA GLU A 107 5.52 -0.23 1.56
C GLU A 107 5.48 0.33 2.98
N ILE A 108 4.31 0.82 3.38
CA ILE A 108 4.09 1.44 4.68
C ILE A 108 4.35 0.42 5.79
N THR A 109 3.78 -0.78 5.66
CA THR A 109 3.97 -1.86 6.63
C THR A 109 5.44 -2.29 6.70
N ARG A 110 6.14 -2.34 5.56
CA ARG A 110 7.58 -2.61 5.51
C ARG A 110 8.38 -1.54 6.29
N LEU A 111 8.15 -0.26 5.99
CA LEU A 111 8.87 0.85 6.62
C LEU A 111 8.64 0.90 8.13
N GLU A 112 7.44 0.56 8.58
CA GLU A 112 7.13 0.49 10.01
C GLU A 112 7.86 -0.65 10.72
N LEU A 113 8.05 -1.79 10.05
CA LEU A 113 8.69 -2.98 10.62
C LEU A 113 10.22 -2.97 10.51
N ASP A 114 10.78 -2.21 9.56
CA ASP A 114 12.22 -2.12 9.27
C ASP A 114 13.11 -1.85 10.52
N PRO A 115 12.70 -1.00 11.49
CA PRO A 115 13.49 -0.79 12.71
C PRO A 115 13.51 -1.99 13.67
N TYR A 116 12.61 -2.96 13.50
CA TYR A 116 12.34 -4.01 14.49
C TYR A 116 12.70 -5.42 14.00
N PHE A 117 12.70 -5.65 12.69
CA PHE A 117 12.96 -6.95 12.07
C PHE A 117 14.04 -6.85 10.99
N ASP A 118 14.76 -7.95 10.75
CA ASP A 118 15.61 -8.08 9.57
C ASP A 118 14.73 -8.46 8.37
N LEU A 119 14.44 -7.48 7.51
CA LEU A 119 13.54 -7.63 6.35
C LEU A 119 14.29 -7.85 5.03
N HIS A 120 15.55 -8.32 5.08
CA HIS A 120 16.39 -8.41 3.88
C HIS A 120 15.75 -9.24 2.75
N ASP A 121 15.21 -10.41 3.09
CA ASP A 121 14.60 -11.31 2.10
C ASP A 121 13.29 -10.73 1.56
N GLU A 122 12.48 -10.11 2.42
CA GLU A 122 11.26 -9.39 2.05
C GLU A 122 11.57 -8.24 1.07
N HIS A 123 12.62 -7.46 1.32
CA HIS A 123 13.04 -6.38 0.42
C HIS A 123 13.35 -6.89 -0.98
N ILE A 124 14.16 -7.95 -1.10
CA ILE A 124 14.53 -8.52 -2.40
C ILE A 124 13.27 -8.96 -3.17
N ARG A 125 12.31 -9.58 -2.48
CA ARG A 125 11.06 -10.05 -3.09
C ARG A 125 10.21 -8.88 -3.60
N ILE A 126 10.10 -7.82 -2.81
CA ILE A 126 9.34 -6.62 -3.16
C ILE A 126 9.99 -5.91 -4.34
N GLU A 127 11.30 -5.65 -4.29
CA GLU A 127 12.05 -4.99 -5.37
C GLU A 127 11.92 -5.75 -6.69
N THR A 128 12.04 -7.08 -6.67
CA THR A 128 11.89 -7.91 -7.88
C THR A 128 10.50 -7.74 -8.50
N LEU A 129 9.45 -7.65 -7.67
CA LEU A 129 8.08 -7.48 -8.16
C LEU A 129 7.81 -6.05 -8.61
N ASP A 130 8.43 -5.07 -7.96
CA ASP A 130 8.38 -3.66 -8.37
C ASP A 130 9.01 -3.46 -9.75
N GLU A 131 10.11 -4.14 -10.08
CA GLU A 131 10.68 -4.10 -11.42
C GLU A 131 9.68 -4.58 -12.48
N VAL A 132 8.97 -5.68 -12.20
CA VAL A 132 7.95 -6.20 -13.11
C VAL A 132 6.75 -5.26 -13.22
N LEU A 133 6.28 -4.71 -12.10
CA LEU A 133 5.22 -3.70 -12.08
C LEU A 133 5.63 -2.47 -12.89
N ARG A 134 6.84 -1.95 -12.67
CA ARG A 134 7.37 -0.76 -13.33
C ARG A 134 7.42 -0.92 -14.85
N LEU A 135 7.93 -2.05 -15.33
CA LEU A 135 7.97 -2.33 -16.78
C LEU A 135 6.59 -2.26 -17.43
N ARG A 136 5.57 -2.79 -16.76
CA ARG A 136 4.20 -2.74 -17.26
C ARG A 136 3.58 -1.35 -17.11
N TYR A 137 3.91 -0.65 -16.04
CA TYR A 137 3.42 0.70 -15.75
C TYR A 137 3.91 1.67 -16.82
N GLU A 138 5.18 1.57 -17.18
CA GLU A 138 5.81 2.35 -18.25
C GLU A 138 5.22 2.00 -19.63
N GLN A 139 4.91 0.73 -19.91
CA GLN A 139 4.28 0.32 -21.16
C GLN A 139 2.87 0.90 -21.34
N GLU A 140 2.15 1.13 -20.24
CA GLU A 140 0.76 1.60 -20.23
C GLU A 140 0.67 3.04 -19.70
N ILE A 141 1.76 3.81 -19.77
CA ILE A 141 1.87 5.12 -19.13
C ILE A 141 0.77 6.09 -19.57
N ASP A 142 0.38 6.07 -20.85
CA ASP A 142 -0.74 6.88 -21.36
C ASP A 142 -2.05 6.59 -20.60
N THR A 143 -2.37 5.30 -20.41
CA THR A 143 -3.57 4.85 -19.67
C THR A 143 -3.48 5.25 -18.19
N VAL A 144 -2.30 5.15 -17.59
CA VAL A 144 -2.07 5.58 -16.21
C VAL A 144 -2.24 7.09 -16.06
N LEU A 145 -1.74 7.88 -17.02
CA LEU A 145 -1.87 9.33 -17.04
C LEU A 145 -3.33 9.79 -17.25
N ASP A 146 -4.13 9.02 -17.98
CA ASP A 146 -5.58 9.25 -18.10
C ASP A 146 -6.30 9.07 -16.74
N GLU A 147 -5.84 8.13 -15.91
CA GLU A 147 -6.36 7.86 -14.56
C GLU A 147 -5.64 8.64 -13.44
N ARG A 148 -4.71 9.56 -13.78
CA ARG A 148 -3.84 10.24 -12.80
C ARG A 148 -4.60 10.89 -11.64
N ALA A 149 -5.80 11.43 -11.89
CA ALA A 149 -6.59 12.08 -10.86
C ALA A 149 -6.99 11.15 -9.70
N GLY A 150 -7.04 9.83 -9.94
CA GLY A 150 -7.33 8.81 -8.93
C GLY A 150 -6.08 8.11 -8.37
N VAL A 151 -4.91 8.36 -8.93
CA VAL A 151 -3.67 7.61 -8.66
C VAL A 151 -2.56 8.50 -8.11
N GLU A 152 -2.40 9.68 -8.68
CA GLU A 152 -1.32 10.60 -8.36
C GLU A 152 -1.50 11.20 -6.97
N ARG A 153 -0.45 11.06 -6.16
CA ARG A 153 -0.42 11.56 -4.78
C ARG A 153 0.91 12.28 -4.56
N SER A 154 0.98 13.52 -5.01
CA SER A 154 2.21 14.35 -5.03
C SER A 154 2.85 14.57 -3.67
N TYR A 155 2.11 14.37 -2.58
CA TYR A 155 2.61 14.45 -1.20
C TYR A 155 3.37 13.20 -0.75
N TYR A 156 3.35 12.10 -1.51
CA TYR A 156 4.19 10.94 -1.22
C TYR A 156 5.65 11.23 -1.62
N PRO A 157 6.63 10.63 -0.90
CA PRO A 157 8.03 10.69 -1.31
C PRO A 157 8.26 10.19 -2.75
N GLU A 158 9.30 10.69 -3.42
CA GLU A 158 9.64 10.26 -4.79
C GLU A 158 9.99 8.78 -4.89
N SER A 159 10.41 8.14 -3.79
CA SER A 159 10.66 6.70 -3.75
C SER A 159 9.39 5.87 -4.02
N PHE A 160 8.20 6.43 -3.81
CA PHE A 160 6.92 5.84 -4.19
C PHE A 160 6.60 6.21 -5.65
N TRP A 161 7.49 5.87 -6.57
CA TRP A 161 7.43 6.29 -7.98
C TRP A 161 6.06 5.99 -8.63
N TRP A 162 5.37 4.93 -8.21
CA TRP A 162 4.05 4.55 -8.70
C TRP A 162 2.93 5.55 -8.36
N ARG A 163 3.19 6.49 -7.42
CA ARG A 163 2.31 7.64 -7.08
C ARG A 163 2.65 8.92 -7.82
N HIS A 164 3.66 8.89 -8.69
CA HIS A 164 4.13 10.03 -9.48
C HIS A 164 4.12 9.71 -10.99
N PRO A 165 2.97 9.37 -11.59
CA PRO A 165 2.90 8.98 -13.01
C PRO A 165 3.50 10.02 -13.95
N SER A 166 3.30 11.32 -13.68
CA SER A 166 3.88 12.39 -14.51
C SER A 166 5.42 12.42 -14.47
N LYS A 167 6.04 12.08 -13.34
CA LYS A 167 7.52 12.02 -13.27
C LYS A 167 8.05 10.81 -14.04
N VAL A 168 7.35 9.68 -13.97
CA VAL A 168 7.70 8.49 -14.74
C VAL A 168 7.63 8.78 -16.25
N ASP A 169 6.60 9.49 -16.71
CA ASP A 169 6.48 9.92 -18.10
C ASP A 169 7.65 10.84 -18.54
N GLU A 170 8.00 11.83 -17.72
CA GLU A 170 9.16 12.71 -17.96
C GLU A 170 10.50 11.94 -18.04
N GLU A 171 10.67 10.90 -17.23
CA GLU A 171 11.84 10.00 -17.27
C GLU A 171 11.90 9.20 -18.58
N LEU A 172 10.76 8.72 -19.08
CA LEU A 172 10.66 7.98 -20.34
C LEU A 172 10.96 8.86 -21.56
N ASP A 173 10.44 10.09 -21.57
CA ASP A 173 10.71 11.09 -22.62
C ASP A 173 12.18 11.50 -22.66
N SER A 174 12.77 11.70 -21.48
CA SER A 174 14.20 12.05 -21.35
C SER A 174 15.11 10.91 -21.80
N SER A 175 14.72 9.65 -21.53
CA SER A 175 15.45 8.46 -21.94
C SER A 175 15.35 8.19 -23.44
N SER A 176 14.25 8.59 -24.07
CA SER A 176 14.01 8.43 -25.51
C SER A 176 14.69 9.52 -26.36
N ASN A 177 14.85 10.73 -25.83
CA ASN A 177 15.55 11.84 -26.50
C ASN A 177 17.07 11.87 -26.27
N GLY A 178 17.60 10.93 -25.46
CA GLY A 178 19.03 10.79 -25.15
C GLY A 178 19.76 9.67 -25.93
N ALA A 179 19.05 8.92 -26.79
CA ALA A 179 19.58 7.81 -27.61
C ALA A 179 19.76 8.20 -29.08
#